data_AF-A0A2E3XYM0-F1
#
_entry.id   AF-A0A2E3XYM0-F1
#
_cell.length_a   1.000
_cell.length_b   1.000
_cell.length_c   1.000
_cell.angle_alpha   90.00
_cell.angle_beta   90.00
_cell.angle_gamma   90.00
#
_symmetry.space_group_name_H-M   'P 1'
#
loop_
_entity.id
_entity.type
_entity.pdbx_description
1 polymer ?
#
loop_
_entity_poly.entity_id
_entity_poly.type
_entity_poly.pdbx_seq_one_letter_code
_entity_poly.pdbx_strand_id
1 'polypeptide(L)'
;MKTFLIKRNPDFTTHGVLVKRNVVNKEFSESRINGFPFSNKLNIGDKILVSETSYGIYAYGNVTKVDEIIEFKSVNEILNYTEKNKIKDVKYWYNLILRFKQKKENDNNPVLRFQKYFIEQKLLNRTIPFFEEIKSLKEIQNSIYEVKDLEILKSIDSFIKKPRSIKLEKFDSKIPNSLRMDLYSLFNQKYNISTWIDIDHFIPKSVGGPGNIAENLVPVGFSLNRYKSNAIPKGLFYHANKNKELKKYVKKEYLKENTPNYISNKDFKSSNEDARKIIDLVK
;
A
#
# COMPACT_ATOMS: atom_id res chain seq x y z
N MET A 1 -18.50 3.29 -24.51
CA MET A 1 -17.32 3.08 -23.66
C MET A 1 -17.37 4.05 -22.50
N LYS A 2 -17.47 3.54 -21.27
CA LYS A 2 -17.53 4.32 -20.04
C LYS A 2 -16.21 4.19 -19.27
N THR A 3 -15.97 5.11 -18.34
CA THR A 3 -14.83 5.02 -17.41
C THR A 3 -15.33 4.79 -16.00
N PHE A 4 -14.77 3.79 -15.33
CA PHE A 4 -15.07 3.47 -13.94
C PHE A 4 -13.83 3.58 -13.07
N LEU A 5 -13.98 4.17 -11.88
CA LEU A 5 -13.01 4.10 -10.81
C LEU A 5 -13.34 2.89 -9.93
N ILE A 6 -12.36 2.01 -9.74
CA ILE A 6 -12.44 0.94 -8.74
C ILE A 6 -11.55 1.29 -7.55
N LYS A 7 -12.11 1.12 -6.35
CA LYS A 7 -11.42 1.36 -5.08
C LYS A 7 -11.16 0.04 -4.40
N ARG A 8 -9.87 -0.24 -4.17
CA ARG A 8 -9.42 -1.40 -3.43
C ARG A 8 -8.93 -0.95 -2.07
N ASN A 9 -9.24 -1.73 -1.05
CA ASN A 9 -8.51 -1.62 0.19
C ASN A 9 -7.06 -2.03 -0.13
N PRO A 10 -6.04 -1.31 0.36
CA PRO A 10 -4.70 -1.86 0.44
C PRO A 10 -4.69 -2.96 1.48
N ASP A 11 -5.39 -4.06 1.21
CA ASP A 11 -5.17 -5.29 1.94
C ASP A 11 -3.76 -5.71 1.59
N PHE A 12 -2.83 -5.36 2.48
CA PHE A 12 -1.62 -6.11 2.72
C PHE A 12 -2.10 -7.54 2.95
N THR A 13 -2.15 -8.32 1.88
CA THR A 13 -2.54 -9.72 1.98
C THR A 13 -1.57 -10.38 2.96
N THR A 14 -1.97 -11.52 3.52
CA THR A 14 -1.16 -12.40 4.38
C THR A 14 0.20 -12.81 3.77
N HIS A 15 0.51 -12.37 2.54
CA HIS A 15 1.76 -12.60 1.79
C HIS A 15 2.56 -11.31 1.50
N GLY A 16 2.26 -10.20 2.18
CA GLY A 16 2.97 -8.91 2.05
C GLY A 16 2.42 -7.99 0.96
N VAL A 17 3.17 -6.91 0.65
CA VAL A 17 2.75 -5.85 -0.30
C VAL A 17 2.45 -6.46 -1.66
N LEU A 18 1.21 -6.36 -2.15
CA LEU A 18 0.82 -6.84 -3.49
C LEU A 18 1.82 -6.33 -4.55
N VAL A 19 2.57 -7.24 -5.16
CA VAL A 19 3.47 -6.89 -6.28
C VAL A 19 2.60 -6.45 -7.44
N LYS A 20 2.55 -5.14 -7.66
CA LYS A 20 1.76 -4.55 -8.75
C LYS A 20 2.53 -4.74 -10.04
N ARG A 21 1.87 -5.27 -11.07
CA ARG A 21 2.44 -5.54 -12.39
C ARG A 21 1.44 -5.23 -13.49
N ASN A 22 1.94 -5.11 -14.72
CA ASN A 22 1.11 -5.21 -15.91
C ASN A 22 0.60 -6.66 -16.02
N VAL A 23 -0.69 -6.84 -16.22
CA VAL A 23 -1.33 -8.16 -16.24
C VAL A 23 -2.46 -8.14 -17.26
N VAL A 24 -2.42 -9.07 -18.23
CA VAL A 24 -3.40 -9.13 -19.34
C VAL A 24 -4.78 -9.54 -18.85
N ASN A 25 -4.87 -10.47 -17.89
CA ASN A 25 -6.13 -10.97 -17.33
C ASN A 25 -6.17 -10.75 -15.82
N LYS A 26 -6.09 -9.49 -15.38
CA LYS A 26 -6.18 -9.19 -13.96
C LYS A 26 -7.61 -9.43 -13.47
N GLU A 27 -7.79 -10.48 -12.69
CA GLU A 27 -9.08 -10.78 -12.05
C GLU A 27 -9.38 -9.79 -10.92
N PHE A 28 -10.61 -9.29 -10.92
CA PHE A 28 -11.25 -8.61 -9.82
C PHE A 28 -12.58 -9.29 -9.51
N SER A 29 -13.01 -9.15 -8.26
CA SER A 29 -14.27 -9.70 -7.78
C SER A 29 -14.99 -8.72 -6.87
N GLU A 30 -16.32 -8.82 -6.88
CA GLU A 30 -17.22 -8.04 -6.04
C GLU A 30 -18.39 -8.89 -5.56
N SER A 31 -18.85 -8.61 -4.34
CA SER A 31 -20.01 -9.26 -3.75
C SER A 31 -20.92 -8.26 -3.07
N ARG A 32 -22.23 -8.51 -3.08
CA ARG A 32 -23.21 -7.75 -2.31
C ARG A 32 -24.31 -8.67 -1.77
N ILE A 33 -24.75 -8.39 -0.54
CA ILE A 33 -25.90 -9.04 0.08
C ILE A 33 -27.14 -8.20 -0.23
N ASN A 34 -28.21 -8.83 -0.73
CA ASN A 34 -29.50 -8.23 -1.09
C ASN A 34 -29.42 -7.13 -2.16
N GLY A 35 -28.32 -7.06 -2.91
CA GLY A 35 -28.15 -6.13 -4.02
C GLY A 35 -27.27 -6.73 -5.11
N PHE A 36 -27.30 -6.13 -6.29
CA PHE A 36 -26.40 -6.50 -7.37
C PHE A 36 -25.00 -5.91 -7.15
N PRO A 37 -23.92 -6.67 -7.40
CA PRO A 37 -22.58 -6.14 -7.50
C PRO A 37 -22.56 -4.92 -8.43
N PHE A 38 -21.80 -3.89 -8.09
CA PHE A 38 -21.67 -2.71 -8.95
C PHE A 38 -20.99 -3.05 -10.28
N SER A 39 -20.22 -4.14 -10.33
CA SER A 39 -19.63 -4.72 -11.54
C SER A 39 -20.67 -5.14 -12.58
N ASN A 40 -21.96 -5.30 -12.20
CA ASN A 40 -23.05 -5.55 -13.14
C ASN A 40 -23.22 -4.43 -14.19
N LYS A 41 -22.67 -3.24 -13.92
CA LYS A 41 -22.72 -2.09 -14.84
C LYS A 41 -21.59 -2.10 -15.87
N LEU A 42 -20.62 -3.00 -15.74
CA LEU A 42 -19.44 -3.06 -16.60
C LEU A 42 -19.77 -3.80 -17.90
N ASN A 43 -19.24 -3.27 -19.01
CA ASN A 43 -19.26 -3.94 -20.30
C ASN A 43 -17.83 -4.15 -20.81
N ILE A 44 -17.67 -5.12 -21.69
CA ILE A 44 -16.39 -5.33 -22.39
C ILE A 44 -16.00 -4.04 -23.10
N GLY A 45 -14.74 -3.64 -22.96
CA GLY A 45 -14.17 -2.40 -23.51
C GLY A 45 -14.30 -1.18 -22.60
N ASP A 46 -15.06 -1.22 -21.49
CA ASP A 46 -15.08 -0.11 -20.54
C ASP A 46 -13.69 0.11 -19.91
N LYS A 47 -13.32 1.38 -19.67
CA LYS A 47 -12.04 1.76 -19.06
C LYS A 47 -12.16 1.70 -17.54
N ILE A 48 -11.22 1.02 -16.91
CA ILE A 48 -11.10 0.90 -15.46
C ILE A 48 -9.89 1.71 -14.99
N LEU A 49 -10.10 2.58 -14.01
CA LEU A 49 -9.07 3.25 -13.22
C LEU A 49 -8.96 2.51 -11.89
N VAL A 50 -7.79 1.94 -11.60
CA VAL A 50 -7.56 1.15 -10.39
C VAL A 50 -6.91 2.01 -9.33
N SER A 51 -7.58 2.14 -8.19
CA SER A 51 -7.10 2.93 -7.06
C SER A 51 -7.06 2.13 -5.76
N GLU A 52 -6.19 2.55 -4.86
CA GLU A 52 -6.26 2.15 -3.46
C GLU A 52 -6.65 3.33 -2.59
N THR A 53 -7.55 3.07 -1.63
CA THR A 53 -8.19 4.09 -0.78
C THR A 53 -7.19 5.05 -0.12
N SER A 54 -6.01 4.54 0.24
CA SER A 54 -4.97 5.31 0.94
C SER A 54 -3.91 5.93 0.04
N TYR A 55 -3.86 5.57 -1.25
CA TYR A 55 -2.69 5.82 -2.12
C TYR A 55 -3.00 6.66 -3.37
N GLY A 56 -4.13 6.42 -4.03
CA GLY A 56 -4.47 7.05 -5.32
C GLY A 56 -4.64 6.04 -6.46
N ILE A 57 -4.79 6.56 -7.68
CA ILE A 57 -4.93 5.75 -8.91
C ILE A 57 -3.53 5.30 -9.34
N TYR A 58 -3.28 4.00 -9.42
CA TYR A 58 -1.95 3.45 -9.74
C TYR A 58 -1.92 2.66 -11.04
N ALA A 59 -3.08 2.29 -11.59
CA ALA A 59 -3.17 1.53 -12.82
C ALA A 59 -4.46 1.86 -13.57
N TYR A 60 -4.50 1.47 -14.83
CA TYR A 60 -5.70 1.51 -15.66
C TYR A 60 -5.76 0.27 -16.55
N GLY A 61 -6.90 0.00 -17.15
CA GLY A 61 -7.06 -1.11 -18.10
C GLY A 61 -8.43 -1.14 -18.71
N ASN A 62 -8.60 -1.89 -19.80
CA ASN A 62 -9.91 -2.10 -20.39
C ASN A 62 -10.49 -3.42 -19.86
N VAL A 63 -11.80 -3.45 -19.63
CA VAL A 63 -12.53 -4.68 -19.30
C VAL A 63 -12.43 -5.64 -20.47
N THR A 64 -11.87 -6.82 -20.25
CA THR A 64 -11.77 -7.89 -21.25
C THR A 64 -12.87 -8.93 -21.09
N LYS A 65 -13.36 -9.13 -19.88
CA LYS A 65 -14.41 -10.11 -19.57
C LYS A 65 -15.19 -9.71 -18.32
N VAL A 66 -16.49 -9.96 -18.35
CA VAL A 66 -17.39 -9.88 -17.18
C VAL A 66 -18.11 -11.22 -17.09
N ASP A 67 -17.96 -11.92 -15.96
CA ASP A 67 -18.64 -13.19 -15.75
C ASP A 67 -20.11 -12.96 -15.35
N GLU A 68 -20.93 -14.00 -15.49
CA GLU A 68 -22.29 -14.00 -14.98
C GLU A 68 -22.33 -13.85 -13.45
N ILE A 69 -23.45 -13.32 -12.95
CA ILE A 69 -23.66 -13.15 -11.52
C ILE A 69 -24.06 -14.49 -10.92
N ILE A 70 -23.32 -14.91 -9.90
CA ILE A 70 -23.61 -16.11 -9.11
C ILE A 70 -24.40 -15.68 -7.88
N GLU A 71 -25.53 -16.35 -7.63
CA GLU A 71 -26.33 -16.15 -6.45
C GLU A 71 -26.13 -17.29 -5.45
N PHE A 72 -25.96 -16.94 -4.18
CA PHE A 72 -25.88 -17.87 -3.06
C PHE A 72 -27.03 -17.59 -2.09
N LYS A 73 -27.81 -18.63 -1.78
CA LYS A 73 -28.94 -18.60 -0.83
C LYS A 73 -28.55 -19.16 0.54
N SER A 74 -27.43 -19.87 0.63
CA SER A 74 -26.95 -20.49 1.86
C SER A 74 -25.42 -20.36 2.03
N VAL A 75 -24.95 -20.49 3.27
CA VAL A 75 -23.51 -20.55 3.57
C VAL A 75 -22.87 -21.78 2.92
N ASN A 76 -23.59 -22.91 2.89
CA ASN A 76 -23.10 -24.15 2.27
C ASN A 76 -22.84 -23.99 0.78
N GLU A 77 -23.68 -23.26 0.04
CA GLU A 77 -23.43 -22.98 -1.38
C GLU A 77 -22.14 -22.17 -1.58
N ILE A 78 -21.86 -21.21 -0.70
CA ILE A 78 -20.61 -20.44 -0.73
C ILE A 78 -19.42 -21.37 -0.48
N LEU A 79 -19.49 -22.22 0.56
CA LEU A 79 -18.41 -23.15 0.89
C LEU A 79 -18.13 -24.12 -0.28
N ASN A 80 -19.16 -24.74 -0.82
CA ASN A 80 -19.07 -25.64 -1.98
C ASN A 80 -18.44 -24.91 -3.18
N TYR A 81 -18.83 -23.66 -3.44
CA TYR A 81 -18.25 -22.86 -4.51
C TYR A 81 -16.76 -22.57 -4.26
N THR A 82 -16.39 -22.17 -3.04
CA THR A 82 -15.00 -21.85 -2.69
C THR A 82 -14.08 -23.07 -2.75
N GLU A 83 -14.57 -24.25 -2.33
CA GLU A 83 -13.86 -25.52 -2.37
C GLU A 83 -13.68 -26.00 -3.81
N LYS A 84 -14.78 -26.07 -4.58
CA LYS A 84 -14.76 -26.49 -5.99
C LYS A 84 -13.80 -25.65 -6.83
N ASN A 85 -13.75 -24.34 -6.59
CA ASN A 85 -12.90 -23.41 -7.34
C ASN A 85 -11.52 -23.20 -6.71
N LYS A 86 -11.17 -23.92 -5.63
CA LYS A 86 -9.89 -23.83 -4.91
C LYS A 86 -9.48 -22.38 -4.62
N ILE A 87 -10.42 -21.57 -4.12
CA ILE A 87 -10.20 -20.13 -3.96
C ILE A 87 -9.18 -19.84 -2.86
N LYS A 88 -8.19 -19.00 -3.17
CA LYS A 88 -7.06 -18.69 -2.28
C LYS A 88 -7.30 -17.51 -1.33
N ASP A 89 -8.26 -16.63 -1.62
CA ASP A 89 -8.53 -15.42 -0.81
C ASP A 89 -9.43 -15.72 0.40
N VAL A 90 -8.90 -16.49 1.36
CA VAL A 90 -9.64 -16.96 2.53
C VAL A 90 -10.20 -15.80 3.36
N LYS A 91 -9.43 -14.71 3.53
CA LYS A 91 -9.84 -13.55 4.33
C LYS A 91 -11.09 -12.87 3.75
N TYR A 92 -11.12 -12.65 2.43
CA TYR A 92 -12.29 -12.07 1.76
C TYR A 92 -13.53 -12.94 1.97
N TRP A 93 -13.44 -14.23 1.65
CA TRP A 93 -14.58 -15.14 1.71
C TRP A 93 -15.07 -15.38 3.14
N TYR A 94 -14.16 -15.52 4.09
CA TYR A 94 -14.52 -15.69 5.50
C TYR A 94 -15.32 -14.48 6.03
N ASN A 95 -14.84 -13.27 5.77
CA ASN A 95 -15.56 -12.04 6.15
C ASN A 95 -16.93 -11.95 5.46
N LEU A 96 -17.02 -12.37 4.20
CA LEU A 96 -18.26 -12.39 3.45
C LEU A 96 -19.27 -13.39 4.02
N ILE A 97 -18.81 -14.60 4.37
CA ILE A 97 -19.61 -15.64 5.00
C ILE A 97 -20.15 -15.17 6.35
N LEU A 98 -19.31 -14.55 7.19
CA LEU A 98 -19.75 -14.00 8.48
C LEU A 98 -20.85 -12.95 8.32
N ARG A 99 -20.67 -12.00 7.40
CA ARG A 99 -21.68 -10.97 7.11
C ARG A 99 -22.97 -11.57 6.57
N PHE A 100 -22.87 -12.57 5.71
CA PHE A 100 -24.05 -13.23 5.14
C PHE A 100 -24.81 -14.05 6.18
N LYS A 101 -24.09 -14.77 7.05
CA LYS A 101 -24.68 -15.49 8.20
C LYS A 101 -25.45 -14.53 9.10
N GLN A 102 -24.83 -13.43 9.52
CA GLN A 102 -25.50 -12.39 10.34
C GLN A 102 -26.74 -11.83 9.66
N LYS A 103 -26.71 -11.65 8.32
CA LYS A 103 -27.90 -11.18 7.60
C LYS A 103 -29.02 -12.21 7.55
N LYS A 104 -28.69 -13.51 7.46
CA LYS A 104 -29.67 -14.61 7.54
C LYS A 104 -30.33 -14.73 8.91
N GLU A 105 -29.67 -14.30 9.98
CA GLU A 105 -30.28 -14.25 11.32
C GLU A 105 -31.35 -13.15 11.45
N ASN A 106 -31.31 -12.12 10.59
CA ASN A 106 -32.17 -10.93 10.69
C ASN A 106 -33.20 -10.80 9.55
N ASP A 107 -32.97 -11.43 8.39
CA ASP A 107 -33.87 -11.39 7.23
C ASP A 107 -34.31 -12.82 6.85
N ASN A 108 -35.57 -12.98 6.42
CA ASN A 108 -36.10 -14.29 6.04
C ASN A 108 -35.48 -14.89 4.76
N ASN A 109 -35.00 -14.06 3.82
CA ASN A 109 -34.53 -14.52 2.51
C ASN A 109 -33.36 -13.69 1.94
N PRO A 110 -32.23 -13.54 2.63
CA PRO A 110 -31.12 -12.80 2.05
C PRO A 110 -30.44 -13.62 0.95
N VAL A 111 -29.99 -12.91 -0.09
CA VAL A 111 -29.25 -13.48 -1.23
C VAL A 111 -27.91 -12.78 -1.33
N LEU A 112 -26.84 -13.56 -1.36
CA LEU A 112 -25.51 -13.05 -1.66
C LEU A 112 -25.26 -13.19 -3.15
N ARG A 113 -24.90 -12.09 -3.81
CA ARG A 113 -24.53 -12.06 -5.23
C ARG A 113 -23.05 -11.80 -5.38
N PHE A 114 -22.39 -12.58 -6.24
CA PHE A 114 -20.97 -12.51 -6.53
C PHE A 114 -20.74 -12.41 -8.04
N GLN A 115 -19.77 -11.60 -8.44
CA GLN A 115 -19.37 -11.48 -9.84
C GLN A 115 -17.87 -11.27 -9.97
N LYS A 116 -17.30 -11.82 -11.03
CA LYS A 116 -15.92 -11.59 -11.45
C LYS A 116 -15.87 -10.77 -12.72
N TYR A 117 -14.79 -10.01 -12.86
CA TYR A 117 -14.45 -9.32 -14.09
C TYR A 117 -12.94 -9.23 -14.25
N PHE A 118 -12.50 -9.06 -15.48
CA PHE A 118 -11.10 -9.12 -15.87
C PHE A 118 -10.74 -7.88 -16.67
N ILE A 119 -9.52 -7.37 -16.44
CA ILE A 119 -8.99 -6.23 -17.19
C ILE A 119 -7.58 -6.49 -17.70
N GLU A 120 -7.24 -5.83 -18.80
CA GLU A 120 -5.86 -5.63 -19.24
C GLU A 120 -5.21 -4.50 -18.42
N GLN A 121 -4.69 -4.86 -17.25
CA GLN A 121 -4.11 -3.89 -16.33
C GLN A 121 -2.74 -3.42 -16.83
N LYS A 122 -2.59 -2.11 -16.95
CA LYS A 122 -1.34 -1.38 -17.16
C LYS A 122 -1.09 -0.47 -15.97
N LEU A 123 0.09 -0.60 -15.36
CA LEU A 123 0.54 0.29 -14.31
C LEU A 123 0.81 1.68 -14.88
N LEU A 124 0.53 2.69 -14.06
CA LEU A 124 1.01 4.03 -14.32
C LEU A 124 2.49 4.12 -13.93
N ASN A 125 3.23 4.98 -14.63
CA ASN A 125 4.60 5.32 -14.26
C ASN A 125 4.65 5.99 -12.88
N ARG A 126 3.59 6.71 -12.54
CA ARG A 126 3.41 7.37 -11.26
C ARG A 126 1.96 7.26 -10.81
N THR A 127 1.74 7.00 -9.53
CA THR A 127 0.44 7.05 -8.88
C THR A 127 -0.10 8.47 -8.96
N ILE A 128 -1.37 8.61 -9.33
CA ILE A 128 -2.09 9.88 -9.31
C ILE A 128 -2.77 10.00 -7.95
N PRO A 129 -2.27 10.86 -7.03
CA PRO A 129 -2.96 11.10 -5.77
C PRO A 129 -4.33 11.74 -6.00
N PHE A 130 -5.24 11.63 -5.03
CA PHE A 130 -6.50 12.36 -5.09
C PHE A 130 -6.30 13.80 -4.57
N PHE A 131 -5.88 14.71 -5.45
CA PHE A 131 -5.66 16.13 -5.18
C PHE A 131 -6.35 16.99 -6.25
N GLU A 132 -6.40 18.31 -6.02
CA GLU A 132 -6.94 19.30 -6.96
C GLU A 132 -8.28 18.86 -7.59
N GLU A 133 -8.36 18.78 -8.92
CA GLU A 133 -9.57 18.57 -9.69
C GLU A 133 -10.20 17.18 -9.45
N ILE A 134 -9.42 16.21 -8.97
CA ILE A 134 -9.89 14.83 -8.75
C ILE A 134 -10.04 14.47 -7.28
N LYS A 135 -9.93 15.44 -6.36
CA LYS A 135 -10.05 15.24 -4.91
C LYS A 135 -11.40 14.62 -4.52
N SER A 136 -12.48 15.02 -5.19
CA SER A 136 -13.84 14.52 -4.98
C SER A 136 -13.94 13.00 -5.14
N LEU A 137 -13.14 12.41 -6.04
CA LEU A 137 -13.10 10.96 -6.24
C LEU A 137 -12.69 10.22 -4.98
N LYS A 138 -11.96 10.84 -4.04
CA LYS A 138 -11.54 10.20 -2.78
C LYS A 138 -12.72 9.88 -1.86
N GLU A 139 -13.75 10.70 -1.86
CA GLU A 139 -14.88 10.65 -0.91
C GLU A 139 -15.94 9.60 -1.29
N ILE A 140 -15.89 9.12 -2.54
CA ILE A 140 -16.82 8.12 -3.07
C ILE A 140 -16.74 6.81 -2.26
N GLN A 141 -17.84 6.36 -1.68
CA GLN A 141 -17.86 5.13 -0.87
C GLN A 141 -18.00 3.85 -1.71
N ASN A 142 -18.51 3.97 -2.94
CA ASN A 142 -18.71 2.81 -3.81
C ASN A 142 -17.37 2.21 -4.24
N SER A 143 -17.28 0.89 -4.19
CA SER A 143 -16.16 0.08 -4.68
C SER A 143 -15.94 0.22 -6.18
N ILE A 144 -17.02 0.43 -6.95
CA ILE A 144 -16.99 0.73 -8.39
C ILE A 144 -17.89 1.93 -8.65
N TYR A 145 -17.34 2.95 -9.30
CA TYR A 145 -18.02 4.21 -9.58
C TYR A 145 -17.81 4.65 -11.02
N GLU A 146 -18.88 4.96 -11.75
CA GLU A 146 -18.80 5.53 -13.10
C GLU A 146 -18.39 7.00 -13.00
N VAL A 147 -17.22 7.35 -13.54
CA VAL A 147 -16.74 8.73 -13.59
C VAL A 147 -17.38 9.40 -14.79
N LYS A 148 -18.43 10.20 -14.53
CA LYS A 148 -19.21 10.90 -15.57
C LYS A 148 -18.70 12.29 -15.89
N ASP A 149 -18.00 12.91 -14.95
CA ASP A 149 -17.49 14.27 -15.08
C ASP A 149 -16.35 14.32 -16.11
N LEU A 150 -16.59 15.07 -17.20
CA LEU A 150 -15.66 15.20 -18.31
C LEU A 150 -14.39 15.99 -17.94
N GLU A 151 -14.47 16.92 -17.00
CA GLU A 151 -13.30 17.68 -16.54
C GLU A 151 -12.40 16.78 -15.71
N ILE A 152 -12.98 15.99 -14.80
CA ILE A 152 -12.24 14.98 -14.03
C ILE A 152 -11.54 13.99 -14.95
N LEU A 153 -12.22 13.50 -15.99
CA LEU A 153 -11.63 12.57 -16.97
C LEU A 153 -10.46 13.22 -17.73
N LYS A 154 -10.63 14.47 -18.20
CA LYS A 154 -9.56 15.23 -18.85
C LYS A 154 -8.36 15.42 -17.93
N SER A 155 -8.59 15.73 -16.65
CA SER A 155 -7.53 15.89 -15.65
C SER A 155 -6.79 14.58 -15.41
N ILE A 156 -7.49 13.45 -15.29
CA ILE A 156 -6.87 12.13 -15.16
C ILE A 156 -6.00 11.83 -16.38
N ASP A 157 -6.53 11.99 -17.60
CA ASP A 157 -5.76 11.71 -18.82
C ASP A 157 -4.54 12.65 -18.95
N SER A 158 -4.65 13.90 -18.51
CA SER A 158 -3.53 14.84 -18.41
C SER A 158 -2.47 14.33 -17.43
N PHE A 159 -2.86 13.87 -16.24
CA PHE A 159 -1.94 13.31 -15.25
C PHE A 159 -1.28 12.00 -15.70
N ILE A 160 -1.98 11.16 -16.46
CA ILE A 160 -1.40 9.95 -17.06
C ILE A 160 -0.29 10.31 -18.06
N LYS A 161 -0.53 11.32 -18.92
CA LYS A 161 0.44 11.78 -19.93
C LYS A 161 1.61 12.55 -19.32
N LYS A 162 1.33 13.42 -18.36
CA LYS A 162 2.31 14.27 -17.68
C LYS A 162 2.08 14.16 -16.16
N PRO A 163 2.72 13.17 -15.50
CA PRO A 163 2.59 12.97 -14.07
C PRO A 163 2.91 14.25 -13.29
N ARG A 164 1.96 14.69 -12.47
CA ARG A 164 2.15 15.80 -11.53
C ARG A 164 2.30 15.25 -10.12
N SER A 165 3.18 15.88 -9.35
CA SER A 165 3.27 15.68 -7.90
C SER A 165 2.45 16.72 -7.17
N ILE A 166 1.98 16.35 -5.97
CA ILE A 166 1.50 17.33 -4.99
C ILE A 166 2.60 18.37 -4.80
N LYS A 167 2.27 19.65 -4.95
CA LYS A 167 3.19 20.74 -4.69
C LYS A 167 3.69 20.65 -3.25
N LEU A 168 5.00 20.62 -3.08
CA LEU A 168 5.63 20.62 -1.76
C LEU A 168 5.60 22.05 -1.24
N GLU A 169 4.64 22.38 -0.39
CA GLU A 169 4.59 23.69 0.27
C GLU A 169 5.59 23.78 1.43
N LYS A 170 5.82 22.65 2.13
CA LYS A 170 6.73 22.53 3.27
C LYS A 170 7.37 21.14 3.30
N PHE A 171 8.55 21.04 3.88
CA PHE A 171 9.14 19.75 4.21
C PHE A 171 8.36 19.09 5.34
N ASP A 172 8.01 17.82 5.15
CA ASP A 172 7.30 17.01 6.15
C ASP A 172 8.08 15.72 6.35
N SER A 173 8.31 15.36 7.61
CA SER A 173 8.91 14.10 8.01
C SER A 173 8.05 12.88 7.66
N LYS A 174 6.74 13.05 7.45
CA LYS A 174 5.83 11.98 7.10
C LYS A 174 5.97 11.63 5.62
N ILE A 175 6.12 10.34 5.34
CA ILE A 175 6.12 9.82 3.98
C ILE A 175 4.68 9.85 3.42
N PRO A 176 4.40 10.62 2.36
CA PRO A 176 3.09 10.59 1.72
C PRO A 176 2.81 9.20 1.16
N ASN A 177 1.58 8.71 1.34
CA ASN A 177 1.21 7.38 0.87
C ASN A 177 1.42 7.24 -0.65
N SER A 178 0.97 8.21 -1.45
CA SER A 178 1.18 8.21 -2.91
C SER A 178 2.66 8.06 -3.28
N LEU A 179 3.56 8.77 -2.59
CA LEU A 179 5.00 8.65 -2.80
C LEU A 179 5.53 7.25 -2.41
N ARG A 180 5.06 6.70 -1.28
CA ARG A 180 5.37 5.32 -0.89
C ARG A 180 4.93 4.32 -1.98
N MET A 181 3.76 4.54 -2.59
CA MET A 181 3.23 3.71 -3.67
C MET A 181 4.08 3.82 -4.94
N ASP A 182 4.51 5.02 -5.30
CA ASP A 182 5.41 5.25 -6.45
C ASP A 182 6.71 4.47 -6.28
N LEU A 183 7.32 4.52 -5.10
CA LEU A 183 8.55 3.81 -4.80
C LEU A 183 8.34 2.29 -4.85
N TYR A 184 7.27 1.77 -4.23
CA TYR A 184 6.94 0.35 -4.36
C TYR A 184 6.76 -0.08 -5.82
N SER A 185 6.06 0.73 -6.62
CA SER A 185 5.86 0.44 -8.04
C SER A 185 7.19 0.44 -8.79
N LEU A 186 8.04 1.45 -8.58
CA LEU A 186 9.36 1.58 -9.23
C LEU A 186 10.25 0.37 -8.95
N PHE A 187 10.38 -0.02 -7.68
CA PHE A 187 11.22 -1.15 -7.29
C PHE A 187 10.65 -2.49 -7.78
N ASN A 188 9.34 -2.67 -7.75
CA ASN A 188 8.69 -3.89 -8.26
C ASN A 188 8.79 -4.02 -9.78
N GLN A 189 8.68 -2.89 -10.52
CA GLN A 189 8.79 -2.87 -11.97
C GLN A 189 10.22 -3.19 -12.45
N LYS A 190 11.24 -2.66 -11.76
CA LYS A 190 12.64 -2.80 -12.20
C LYS A 190 13.35 -4.03 -11.65
N TYR A 191 13.11 -4.39 -10.39
CA TYR A 191 13.97 -5.31 -9.66
C TYR A 191 13.26 -6.57 -9.16
N ASN A 192 11.99 -6.76 -9.53
CA ASN A 192 11.17 -7.89 -9.11
C ASN A 192 11.28 -8.23 -7.61
N ILE A 193 11.46 -7.20 -6.79
CA ILE A 193 11.68 -7.35 -5.34
C ILE A 193 10.37 -7.87 -4.77
N SER A 194 10.39 -9.07 -4.18
CA SER A 194 9.21 -9.62 -3.54
C SER A 194 8.84 -8.81 -2.30
N THR A 195 7.66 -9.12 -1.76
CA THR A 195 6.77 -8.39 -0.85
C THR A 195 7.32 -7.95 0.53
N TRP A 196 8.64 -7.86 0.68
CA TRP A 196 9.32 -7.76 1.96
C TRP A 196 10.11 -6.47 2.18
N ILE A 197 9.90 -5.44 1.36
CA ILE A 197 10.50 -4.12 1.58
C ILE A 197 9.50 -3.16 2.24
N ASP A 198 10.03 -2.32 3.11
CA ASP A 198 9.42 -1.10 3.61
C ASP A 198 10.12 0.10 2.96
N ILE A 199 9.54 1.29 3.07
CA ILE A 199 10.17 2.54 2.62
C ILE A 199 10.48 3.38 3.85
N ASP A 200 11.77 3.67 4.06
CA ASP A 200 12.26 4.43 5.20
C ASP A 200 13.14 5.60 4.75
N HIS A 201 13.46 6.51 5.66
CA HIS A 201 14.28 7.66 5.38
C HIS A 201 15.77 7.32 5.34
N PHE A 202 16.48 7.80 4.32
CA PHE A 202 17.94 7.75 4.23
C PHE A 202 18.57 8.68 5.28
N ILE A 203 18.16 9.96 5.30
CA ILE A 203 18.39 10.88 6.42
C ILE A 203 17.28 10.64 7.45
N PRO A 204 17.59 10.17 8.67
CA PRO A 204 16.55 9.75 9.61
C PRO A 204 15.56 10.86 9.95
N LYS A 205 14.28 10.48 10.09
CA LYS A 205 13.23 11.37 10.59
C LYS A 205 13.59 12.03 11.93
N SER A 206 14.29 11.32 12.81
CA SER A 206 14.70 11.81 14.13
C SER A 206 15.66 13.00 14.09
N VAL A 207 16.35 13.23 12.98
CA VAL A 207 17.27 14.36 12.78
C VAL A 207 16.72 15.41 11.81
N GLY A 208 15.42 15.34 11.48
CA GLY A 208 14.76 16.29 10.59
C GLY A 208 14.73 15.87 9.11
N GLY A 209 15.06 14.62 8.79
CA GLY A 209 15.00 14.11 7.42
C GLY A 209 13.59 14.21 6.82
N PRO A 210 13.42 14.84 5.64
CA PRO A 210 12.11 15.00 5.01
C PRO A 210 11.64 13.67 4.42
N GLY A 211 10.40 13.26 4.75
CA GLY A 211 9.75 12.08 4.21
C GLY A 211 9.00 12.31 2.91
N ASN A 212 8.83 13.56 2.50
CA ASN A 212 8.16 13.94 1.25
C ASN A 212 9.12 14.21 0.08
N ILE A 213 10.41 13.88 0.22
CA ILE A 213 11.43 13.92 -0.84
C ILE A 213 11.77 12.48 -1.24
N ALA A 214 11.59 12.14 -2.52
CA ALA A 214 11.78 10.77 -3.01
C ALA A 214 13.23 10.28 -2.82
N GLU A 215 14.19 11.16 -3.03
CA GLU A 215 15.63 10.92 -2.92
C GLU A 215 16.06 10.61 -1.49
N ASN A 216 15.30 11.09 -0.50
CA ASN A 216 15.54 10.78 0.90
C ASN A 216 14.87 9.47 1.34
N LEU A 217 14.24 8.71 0.42
CA LEU A 217 13.55 7.49 0.74
C LEU A 217 14.22 6.29 0.09
N VAL A 218 14.44 5.25 0.89
CA VAL A 218 15.13 4.03 0.45
C VAL A 218 14.31 2.79 0.81
N PRO A 219 14.33 1.76 -0.05
CA PRO A 219 13.74 0.48 0.28
C PRO A 219 14.59 -0.22 1.34
N VAL A 220 13.95 -0.66 2.41
CA VAL A 220 14.60 -1.37 3.52
C VAL A 220 13.86 -2.68 3.75
N GLY A 221 14.55 -3.81 3.91
CA GLY A 221 13.87 -5.08 4.22
C GLY A 221 13.10 -4.99 5.54
N PHE A 222 11.85 -5.49 5.60
CA PHE A 222 11.02 -5.45 6.82
C PHE A 222 11.73 -6.03 8.03
N SER A 223 12.46 -7.13 7.85
CA SER A 223 13.22 -7.77 8.93
C SER A 223 14.26 -6.81 9.48
N LEU A 224 14.95 -6.06 8.62
CA LEU A 224 15.93 -5.08 9.03
C LEU A 224 15.27 -3.87 9.70
N ASN A 225 14.17 -3.36 9.16
CA ASN A 225 13.46 -2.22 9.74
C ASN A 225 12.87 -2.55 11.12
N ARG A 226 12.25 -3.74 11.28
CA ARG A 226 11.76 -4.23 12.58
C ARG A 226 12.88 -4.53 13.56
N TYR A 227 13.95 -5.17 13.09
CA TYR A 227 15.11 -5.51 13.93
C TYR A 227 15.81 -4.27 14.45
N LYS A 228 16.02 -3.26 13.59
CA LYS A 228 16.65 -2.00 13.96
C LYS A 228 15.73 -1.12 14.82
N SER A 229 14.46 -0.95 14.44
CA SER A 229 13.56 0.00 15.13
C SER A 229 14.25 1.37 15.35
N ASN A 230 14.21 1.92 16.57
CA ASN A 230 14.92 3.14 16.95
C ASN A 230 16.35 2.90 17.47
N ALA A 231 16.92 1.71 17.27
CA ALA A 231 18.25 1.36 17.77
C ALA A 231 19.38 1.92 16.89
N ILE A 232 20.49 2.22 17.54
CA ILE A 232 21.65 2.89 16.97
C ILE A 232 22.64 1.84 16.47
N PRO A 233 23.14 1.93 15.23
CA PRO A 233 24.20 1.03 14.78
C PRO A 233 25.43 1.14 15.67
N LYS A 234 25.91 0.01 16.21
CA LYS A 234 27.14 -0.09 17.02
C LYS A 234 28.34 0.57 16.34
N GLY A 235 28.35 0.58 15.01
CA GLY A 235 29.34 1.28 14.17
C GLY A 235 29.50 2.77 14.53
N LEU A 236 28.43 3.48 14.92
CA LEU A 236 28.52 4.89 15.33
C LEU A 236 29.51 5.04 16.49
N PHE A 237 29.36 4.23 17.53
CA PHE A 237 30.24 4.24 18.70
C PHE A 237 31.65 3.76 18.37
N TYR A 238 31.79 2.77 17.48
CA TYR A 238 33.09 2.31 17.02
C TYR A 238 33.90 3.42 16.34
N HIS A 239 33.27 4.19 15.45
CA HIS A 239 33.93 5.31 14.77
C HIS A 239 34.15 6.51 15.71
N ALA A 240 33.17 6.85 16.55
CA ALA A 240 33.31 7.92 17.54
C ALA A 240 34.45 7.65 18.54
N ASN A 241 34.69 6.38 18.92
CA ASN A 241 35.78 6.00 19.81
C ASN A 241 37.18 6.23 19.20
N LYS A 242 37.27 6.36 17.87
CA LYS A 242 38.53 6.69 17.17
C LYS A 242 38.80 8.20 17.15
N ASN A 243 37.82 9.05 17.48
CA ASN A 243 37.97 10.50 17.53
C ASN A 243 38.14 10.96 18.99
N LYS A 244 39.18 11.75 19.28
CA LYS A 244 39.51 12.22 20.64
C LYS A 244 38.36 12.97 21.32
N GLU A 245 37.64 13.80 20.58
CA GLU A 245 36.59 14.66 21.11
C GLU A 245 35.28 13.90 21.34
N LEU A 246 34.99 12.93 20.47
CA LEU A 246 33.75 12.15 20.51
C LEU A 246 33.83 10.95 21.46
N LYS A 247 35.06 10.44 21.69
CA LYS A 247 35.32 9.26 22.53
C LYS A 247 34.73 9.37 23.94
N LYS A 248 34.63 10.58 24.50
CA LYS A 248 34.05 10.82 25.84
C LYS A 248 32.57 10.42 25.95
N TYR A 249 31.87 10.31 24.81
CA TYR A 249 30.48 9.86 24.74
C TYR A 249 30.36 8.36 24.41
N VAL A 250 31.48 7.64 24.27
CA VAL A 250 31.47 6.21 23.97
C VAL A 250 31.79 5.40 25.21
N LYS A 251 30.80 4.65 25.71
CA LYS A 251 31.02 3.72 26.82
C LYS A 251 31.68 2.44 26.32
N LYS A 252 32.59 1.88 27.12
CA LYS A 252 33.31 0.63 26.80
C LYS A 252 32.36 -0.54 26.52
N GLU A 253 31.22 -0.57 27.23
CA GLU A 253 30.17 -1.59 27.06
C GLU A 253 29.56 -1.59 25.65
N TYR A 254 29.56 -0.47 24.92
CA TYR A 254 29.05 -0.42 23.55
C TYR A 254 29.93 -1.18 22.56
N LEU A 255 31.21 -1.36 22.89
CA LEU A 255 32.22 -1.90 21.98
C LEU A 255 32.55 -3.37 22.25
N LYS A 256 31.98 -3.98 23.30
CA LYS A 256 32.19 -5.40 23.62
C LYS A 256 31.67 -6.30 22.50
N GLU A 257 32.30 -7.45 22.31
CA GLU A 257 31.95 -8.39 21.23
C GLU A 257 30.50 -8.88 21.34
N ASN A 258 30.03 -9.15 22.55
CA ASN A 258 28.67 -9.60 22.85
C ASN A 258 27.60 -8.50 22.76
N THR A 259 27.99 -7.24 22.53
CA THR A 259 27.04 -6.13 22.37
C THR A 259 26.35 -6.21 21.01
N PRO A 260 25.00 -6.13 20.95
CA PRO A 260 24.25 -6.19 19.70
C PRO A 260 24.73 -5.18 18.66
N ASN A 261 24.58 -5.54 17.38
CA ASN A 261 24.93 -4.66 16.25
C ASN A 261 24.07 -3.39 16.19
N TYR A 262 22.87 -3.43 16.77
CA TYR A 262 22.01 -2.26 16.97
C TYR A 262 21.70 -2.12 18.46
N ILE A 263 22.07 -0.97 19.02
CA ILE A 263 22.01 -0.67 20.45
C ILE A 263 20.80 0.23 20.72
N SER A 264 19.90 -0.21 21.59
CA SER A 264 18.72 0.54 22.00
C SER A 264 18.80 0.98 23.47
N ASN A 265 17.88 1.85 23.88
CA ASN A 265 17.74 2.23 25.29
C ASN A 265 17.39 1.06 26.23
N LYS A 266 16.92 -0.08 25.69
CA LYS A 266 16.69 -1.30 26.47
C LYS A 266 18.01 -2.01 26.78
N ASP A 267 18.96 -1.94 25.86
CA ASP A 267 20.30 -2.52 26.03
C ASP A 267 21.13 -1.64 26.96
N PHE A 268 21.15 -0.32 26.71
CA PHE A 268 21.79 0.65 27.59
C PHE A 268 21.00 1.96 27.63
N LYS A 269 20.53 2.35 28.82
CA LYS A 269 19.59 3.49 29.00
C LYS A 269 20.05 4.81 28.37
N SER A 270 21.35 5.09 28.34
CA SER A 270 21.90 6.35 27.83
C SER A 270 22.27 6.33 26.35
N SER A 271 22.17 5.18 25.66
CA SER A 271 22.71 5.03 24.30
C SER A 271 22.16 6.06 23.32
N ASN A 272 20.87 6.41 23.43
CA ASN A 272 20.24 7.42 22.58
C ASN A 272 20.74 8.85 22.85
N GLU A 273 21.02 9.19 24.10
CA GLU A 273 21.54 10.50 24.46
C GLU A 273 23.01 10.63 24.05
N ASP A 274 23.79 9.59 24.29
CA ASP A 274 25.21 9.52 23.93
C ASP A 274 25.40 9.60 22.41
N ALA A 275 24.56 8.91 21.63
CA ALA A 275 24.56 9.02 20.17
C ALA A 275 24.15 10.41 19.67
N ARG A 276 23.17 11.07 20.30
CA ARG A 276 22.80 12.45 19.94
C ARG A 276 23.97 13.40 20.14
N LYS A 277 24.66 13.34 21.29
CA LYS A 277 25.83 14.17 21.58
C LYS A 277 26.96 13.96 20.57
N ILE A 278 27.18 12.72 20.13
CA ILE A 278 28.13 12.41 19.06
C ILE A 278 27.70 13.07 17.75
N ILE A 279 26.44 12.89 17.34
CA ILE A 279 25.92 13.42 16.08
C ILE A 279 25.94 14.96 16.06
N ASP A 280 25.57 15.60 17.17
CA ASP A 280 25.48 17.06 17.24
C ASP A 280 26.85 17.76 17.20
N LEU A 281 27.94 17.07 17.55
CA LEU A 281 29.32 17.59 17.44
C LEU A 281 29.96 17.36 16.07
N VAL A 282 29.33 16.54 15.22
CA VAL A 282 29.82 16.21 13.87
C VAL A 282 28.96 16.91 12.79
N LYS A 283 27.87 17.56 13.19
CA LYS A 283 27.14 18.54 12.36
C LYS A 283 27.94 19.83 12.27
#